data_AF-A0A673VW62-F1
#
_entry.id   AF-A0A673VW62-F1
#
_cell.length_a   1.000
_cell.length_b   1.000
_cell.length_c   1.000
_cell.angle_alpha   90.00
_cell.angle_beta   90.00
_cell.angle_gamma   90.00
#
_symmetry.space_group_name_H-M   'P 1'
#
loop_
_entity.id
_entity.type
_entity.pdbx_description
1 polymer ?
#
loop_
_entity_poly.entity_id
_entity_poly.type
_entity_poly.pdbx_seq_one_letter_code
_entity_poly.pdbx_strand_id
1 'polypeptide(L)'
;MLSRAFLTNYLFFSISKCLKVPRSSVQTIVRKYKHHGTTQSPYCSGRRCVLNSGPISTKCPQSSHIHKVSTKLPYPQSVHKAPISTKTVLRELHEMGFHGRAAAHKPKFTMFCRHLTLEQWKRVLWSDESPTDESGFGRCQENATRPNA
;
A
#
# COMPACT_ATOMS: atom_id res chain seq x y z
N MET A 1 18.53 -10.84 -58.59
CA MET A 1 18.74 -10.92 -57.13
C MET A 1 17.77 -9.96 -56.45
N LEU A 2 16.78 -10.46 -55.72
CA LEU A 2 15.90 -9.56 -54.96
C LEU A 2 16.68 -8.95 -53.79
N SER A 3 16.57 -7.64 -53.60
CA SER A 3 17.33 -6.96 -52.55
C SER A 3 16.89 -7.41 -51.16
N ARG A 4 17.82 -7.41 -50.21
CA ARG A 4 17.59 -7.76 -48.79
C ARG A 4 16.51 -6.87 -48.13
N ALA A 5 16.34 -5.64 -48.64
CA ALA A 5 15.26 -4.74 -48.25
C ALA A 5 13.89 -5.24 -48.73
N PHE A 6 13.80 -5.83 -49.93
CA PHE A 6 12.54 -6.35 -50.46
C PHE A 6 12.02 -7.53 -49.62
N LEU A 7 12.89 -8.47 -49.26
CA LEU A 7 12.56 -9.64 -48.44
C LEU A 7 12.09 -9.26 -47.03
N THR A 8 12.77 -8.31 -46.39
CA THR A 8 12.39 -7.84 -45.05
C THR A 8 11.06 -7.06 -45.07
N ASN A 9 10.82 -6.28 -46.13
CA ASN A 9 9.56 -5.58 -46.31
C ASN A 9 8.37 -6.52 -46.56
N TYR A 10 8.57 -7.63 -47.27
CA TYR A 10 7.55 -8.66 -47.46
C TYR A 10 7.27 -9.41 -46.14
N LEU A 11 8.31 -9.78 -45.40
CA LEU A 11 8.17 -10.49 -44.12
C LEU A 11 7.38 -9.67 -43.08
N PHE A 12 7.64 -8.37 -42.96
CA PHE A 12 6.88 -7.50 -42.04
C PHE A 12 5.41 -7.37 -42.43
N PHE A 13 5.09 -7.41 -43.73
CA PHE A 13 3.72 -7.38 -44.22
C PHE A 13 2.96 -8.65 -43.81
N SER A 14 3.57 -9.81 -44.05
CA SER A 14 2.98 -11.10 -43.69
C SER A 14 2.74 -11.22 -42.18
N ILE A 15 3.70 -10.82 -41.35
CA ILE A 15 3.55 -10.82 -39.88
C ILE A 15 2.43 -9.87 -39.44
N SER A 16 2.38 -8.67 -40.02
CA SER A 16 1.33 -7.68 -39.72
C SER A 16 -0.07 -8.22 -40.04
N LYS A 17 -0.23 -8.90 -41.19
CA LYS A 17 -1.49 -9.51 -41.60
C LYS A 17 -1.92 -10.65 -40.67
N CYS A 18 -0.98 -11.52 -40.27
CA CYS A 18 -1.27 -12.63 -39.35
C CYS A 18 -1.64 -12.14 -37.95
N LEU A 19 -0.92 -11.13 -37.43
CA LEU A 19 -1.10 -10.63 -36.05
C LEU A 19 -2.16 -9.53 -35.93
N LYS A 20 -2.67 -8.99 -37.05
CA LYS A 20 -3.58 -7.81 -37.09
C LYS A 20 -3.00 -6.60 -36.35
N VAL A 21 -1.69 -6.41 -36.44
CA VAL A 21 -0.96 -5.29 -35.83
C VAL A 21 -0.39 -4.41 -36.94
N PRO A 22 -0.37 -3.07 -36.80
CA PRO A 22 0.22 -2.19 -37.81
C PRO A 22 1.67 -2.57 -38.13
N ARG A 23 2.02 -2.48 -39.42
CA ARG A 23 3.38 -2.75 -39.92
C ARG A 23 4.45 -1.95 -39.18
N SER A 24 4.15 -0.69 -38.85
CA SER A 24 5.05 0.19 -38.09
C SER A 24 5.40 -0.42 -36.72
N SER A 25 4.40 -0.94 -35.99
CA SER A 25 4.63 -1.59 -34.69
C SER A 25 5.49 -2.86 -34.82
N VAL A 26 5.25 -3.70 -35.84
CA VAL A 26 6.09 -4.88 -36.12
C VAL A 26 7.54 -4.47 -36.36
N GLN A 27 7.77 -3.43 -37.16
CA GLN A 27 9.11 -2.90 -37.40
C GLN A 27 9.76 -2.39 -36.11
N THR A 28 9.03 -1.65 -35.27
CA THR A 28 9.55 -1.12 -34.00
C THR A 28 9.93 -2.24 -33.03
N ILE A 29 9.09 -3.29 -32.92
CA ILE A 29 9.35 -4.45 -32.07
C ILE A 29 10.59 -5.21 -32.55
N VAL A 30 10.70 -5.49 -33.85
CA VAL A 30 11.87 -6.20 -34.41
C VAL A 30 13.15 -5.39 -34.24
N ARG A 31 13.10 -4.05 -34.44
CA ARG A 31 14.24 -3.17 -34.18
C ARG A 31 14.64 -3.22 -32.70
N LYS A 32 13.67 -3.07 -31.80
CA LYS A 32 13.89 -3.11 -30.35
C LYS A 32 14.49 -4.45 -29.91
N TYR A 33 14.00 -5.56 -30.45
CA TYR A 33 14.53 -6.89 -30.19
C TYR A 33 15.98 -7.05 -30.67
N LYS A 34 16.31 -6.55 -31.87
CA LYS A 34 17.69 -6.57 -32.38
C LYS A 34 18.66 -5.76 -31.52
N HIS A 35 18.22 -4.63 -30.98
CA HIS A 35 19.07 -3.76 -30.16
C HIS A 35 19.19 -4.21 -28.70
N HIS A 36 18.11 -4.68 -28.09
CA HIS A 36 18.07 -4.95 -26.64
C HIS A 36 17.90 -6.43 -26.29
N GLY A 37 17.60 -7.30 -27.27
CA GLY A 37 17.38 -8.74 -27.03
C GLY A 37 16.11 -9.07 -26.25
N THR A 38 15.23 -8.08 -25.99
CA THR A 38 14.06 -8.24 -25.14
C THR A 38 12.77 -7.85 -25.86
N THR A 39 11.74 -8.67 -25.67
CA THR A 39 10.37 -8.43 -26.12
C THR A 39 9.54 -7.68 -25.07
N GLN A 40 10.05 -7.54 -23.84
CA GLN A 40 9.31 -6.89 -22.76
C GLN A 40 9.21 -5.37 -22.98
N SER A 41 8.04 -4.79 -22.67
CA SER A 41 7.89 -3.34 -22.65
C SER A 41 8.73 -2.75 -21.52
N PRO A 42 9.52 -1.68 -21.75
CA PRO A 42 10.14 -0.95 -20.65
C PRO A 42 9.05 -0.40 -19.73
N TYR A 43 9.42 -0.25 -18.46
CA TYR A 43 8.61 0.49 -17.50
C TYR A 43 8.54 1.96 -17.93
N CYS A 44 7.33 2.50 -18.07
CA CYS A 44 7.13 3.92 -18.28
C CYS A 44 7.27 4.64 -16.95
N SER A 45 8.42 5.29 -16.72
CA SER A 45 8.58 6.17 -15.56
C SER A 45 7.57 7.32 -15.66
N GLY A 46 6.71 7.42 -14.65
CA GLY A 46 5.65 8.43 -14.59
C GLY A 46 6.19 9.84 -14.32
N ARG A 47 5.28 10.75 -13.96
CA ARG A 47 5.64 12.13 -13.59
C ARG A 47 6.54 12.11 -12.34
N ARG A 48 7.63 12.90 -12.36
CA ARG A 48 8.56 13.00 -11.22
C ARG A 48 7.84 13.48 -9.96
N CYS A 49 8.02 12.78 -8.84
CA CYS A 49 7.53 13.22 -7.54
C CYS A 49 8.32 14.45 -7.07
N VAL A 50 7.61 15.52 -6.71
CA VAL A 50 8.19 16.77 -6.16
C VAL A 50 8.80 16.56 -4.77
N LEU A 51 8.48 15.44 -4.12
CA LEU A 51 8.90 15.10 -2.76
C LEU A 51 10.15 14.23 -2.67
N ASN A 52 10.70 13.76 -3.81
CA ASN A 52 11.85 12.85 -3.88
C ASN A 52 13.20 13.48 -3.49
N SER A 53 13.25 14.74 -3.05
CA SER A 53 14.48 15.36 -2.55
C SER A 53 14.53 15.25 -1.03
N GLY A 54 14.89 14.07 -0.52
CA GLY A 54 14.82 13.67 0.89
C GLY A 54 14.85 14.79 1.95
N PRO A 55 13.76 14.92 2.72
CA PRO A 55 13.87 15.30 4.13
C PRO A 55 12.72 14.76 5.00
N ILE A 56 11.85 13.86 4.48
CA ILE A 56 10.68 13.42 5.24
C ILE A 56 11.10 12.34 6.25
N SER A 57 11.97 11.42 5.83
CA SER A 57 12.52 10.37 6.69
C SER A 57 13.35 10.91 7.87
N THR A 58 14.10 12.01 7.68
CA THR A 58 14.98 12.58 8.73
C THR A 58 14.29 13.51 9.72
N LYS A 59 13.00 13.85 9.51
CA LYS A 59 12.26 14.80 10.35
C LYS A 59 11.11 14.18 11.13
N CYS A 60 10.80 12.90 10.89
CA CYS A 60 9.95 12.13 11.79
C CYS A 60 10.82 11.75 13.00
N PRO A 61 10.52 12.24 14.22
CA PRO A 61 11.29 11.86 15.39
C PRO A 61 11.26 10.34 15.52
N GLN A 62 12.42 9.69 15.51
CA GLN A 62 12.61 8.36 16.08
C GLN A 62 12.44 8.47 17.61
N SER A 63 11.24 8.85 18.03
CA SER A 63 10.81 8.72 19.41
C SER A 63 10.22 7.32 19.53
N SER A 64 10.81 6.51 20.41
CA SER A 64 10.34 5.19 20.84
C SER A 64 8.95 5.19 21.48
N HIS A 65 8.22 6.29 21.37
CA HIS A 65 6.88 6.51 21.92
C HIS A 65 5.95 6.95 20.79
N ILE A 66 5.07 6.04 20.35
CA ILE A 66 4.10 6.28 19.27
C ILE A 66 3.08 7.31 19.73
N HIS A 67 3.39 8.60 19.59
CA HIS A 67 2.41 9.65 19.72
C HIS A 67 1.53 9.67 18.46
N LYS A 68 0.22 9.83 18.67
CA LYS A 68 -0.76 10.05 17.61
C LYS A 68 -0.24 11.16 16.70
N VAL A 69 0.06 10.84 15.44
CA VAL A 69 0.30 11.85 14.41
C VAL A 69 -1.03 12.54 14.17
N SER A 70 -1.21 13.68 14.83
CA SER A 70 -2.40 14.52 14.65
C SER A 70 -2.49 14.92 13.18
N THR A 71 -3.68 14.75 12.59
CA THR A 71 -4.01 15.16 11.21
C THR A 71 -3.84 16.68 10.99
N LYS A 72 -3.55 17.43 12.07
CA LYS A 72 -3.11 18.83 12.05
C LYS A 72 -1.62 18.95 12.36
N LEU A 73 -0.76 18.24 11.62
CA LEU A 73 0.63 18.69 11.58
C LEU A 73 0.68 19.97 10.74
N PRO A 74 1.28 21.07 11.22
CA PRO A 74 1.89 22.01 10.31
C PRO A 74 3.05 21.25 9.66
N TYR A 75 2.78 20.52 8.57
CA TYR A 75 3.85 20.09 7.69
C TYR A 75 4.63 21.36 7.37
N PRO A 76 5.95 21.43 7.66
CA PRO A 76 6.69 22.67 7.45
C PRO A 76 6.72 22.93 5.95
N GLN A 77 5.77 23.74 5.47
CA GLN A 77 5.79 24.37 4.15
C GLN A 77 7.11 25.13 3.94
N SER A 78 7.86 25.39 5.02
CA SER A 78 9.21 25.95 5.05
C SER A 78 10.25 25.21 4.19
N VAL A 79 10.07 23.92 3.83
CA VAL A 79 11.10 23.17 3.08
C VAL A 79 10.84 23.15 1.57
N HIS A 80 9.59 23.26 1.15
CA HIS A 80 9.21 23.15 -0.26
C HIS A 80 8.61 24.46 -0.77
N LYS A 81 9.28 25.06 -1.76
CA LYS A 81 8.90 26.33 -2.40
C LYS A 81 7.58 26.27 -3.21
N ALA A 82 6.95 25.10 -3.32
CA ALA A 82 5.72 24.87 -4.07
C ALA A 82 4.59 24.39 -3.14
N PRO A 83 3.34 24.83 -3.35
CA PRO A 83 2.22 24.37 -2.55
C PRO A 83 1.96 22.88 -2.81
N ILE A 84 2.26 22.04 -1.84
CA ILE A 84 2.00 20.60 -1.89
C ILE A 84 0.63 20.32 -1.26
N SER A 85 -0.17 19.48 -1.91
CA SER A 85 -1.47 19.08 -1.36
C SER A 85 -1.30 18.19 -0.13
N THR A 86 -2.20 18.31 0.84
CA THR A 86 -2.28 17.42 2.01
C THR A 86 -2.41 15.94 1.63
N LYS A 87 -3.13 15.62 0.55
CA LYS A 87 -3.23 14.24 0.04
C LYS A 87 -1.87 13.68 -0.39
N THR A 88 -1.02 14.50 -0.99
CA THR A 88 0.33 14.10 -1.38
C THR A 88 1.16 13.74 -0.15
N VAL A 89 1.11 14.57 0.90
CA VAL A 89 1.81 14.30 2.17
C VAL A 89 1.31 13.01 2.83
N LEU A 90 0.00 12.78 2.86
CA LEU A 90 -0.57 11.56 3.42
C LEU A 90 -0.17 10.31 2.65
N ARG A 91 -0.06 10.38 1.31
CA ARG A 91 0.40 9.26 0.50
C ARG A 91 1.86 8.91 0.80
N GLU A 92 2.75 9.90 0.89
CA GLU A 92 4.15 9.65 1.26
C GLU A 92 4.26 9.05 2.67
N LEU A 93 3.48 9.54 3.64
CA LEU A 93 3.43 8.96 4.99
C LEU A 93 3.03 7.49 4.96
N HIS A 94 2.02 7.15 4.16
CA HIS A 94 1.60 5.77 3.96
C HIS A 94 2.68 4.91 3.27
N GLU A 95 3.35 5.43 2.24
CA GLU A 95 4.46 4.75 1.55
C GLU A 95 5.68 4.52 2.46
N MET A 96 5.93 5.43 3.43
CA MET A 96 6.93 5.26 4.48
C MET A 96 6.49 4.33 5.62
N GLY A 97 5.28 3.75 5.57
CA GLY A 97 4.78 2.79 6.57
C GLY A 97 4.06 3.42 7.76
N PHE A 98 3.80 4.73 7.76
CA PHE A 98 2.98 5.38 8.76
C PHE A 98 1.49 5.19 8.43
N HIS A 99 0.90 4.14 8.99
CA HIS A 99 -0.53 3.88 8.88
C HIS A 99 -1.27 4.42 10.11
N GLY A 100 -2.38 5.12 9.88
CA GLY A 100 -3.30 5.49 10.96
C GLY A 100 -3.93 4.24 11.57
N ARG A 101 -3.83 4.08 12.90
CA ARG A 101 -4.55 3.03 13.64
C ARG A 101 -5.49 3.66 14.65
N ALA A 102 -6.73 3.18 14.71
CA ALA A 102 -7.63 3.48 15.80
C ALA A 102 -7.11 2.77 17.06
N ALA A 103 -7.06 3.49 18.18
CA ALA A 103 -6.71 2.89 19.45
C ALA A 103 -7.82 1.92 19.88
N ALA A 104 -7.45 0.69 20.26
CA ALA A 104 -8.41 -0.25 20.82
C ALA A 104 -8.98 0.31 22.13
N HIS A 105 -10.28 0.14 22.34
CA HIS A 105 -10.91 0.48 23.61
C HIS A 105 -10.41 -0.49 24.68
N LYS A 106 -9.60 0.00 25.61
CA LYS A 106 -9.10 -0.81 26.73
C LYS A 106 -10.08 -0.69 27.90
N PRO A 107 -10.47 -1.81 28.55
CA PRO A 107 -11.22 -1.72 29.79
C PRO A 107 -10.37 -0.98 30.84
N LYS A 108 -11.04 -0.20 31.69
CA LYS A 108 -10.38 0.49 32.80
C LYS A 108 -10.01 -0.56 33.85
N PHE A 109 -8.74 -0.95 33.89
CA PHE A 109 -8.25 -1.90 34.89
C PHE A 109 -7.96 -1.15 36.20
N THR A 110 -8.80 -1.32 37.21
CA THR A 110 -8.45 -0.98 38.59
C THR A 110 -7.72 -2.19 39.17
N MET A 111 -6.47 -2.04 39.60
CA MET A 111 -5.64 -3.17 40.02
C MET A 111 -6.27 -3.96 41.16
N PHE A 112 -6.75 -5.16 40.84
CA PHE A 112 -6.96 -6.25 41.80
C PHE A 112 -6.26 -7.54 41.32
N CYS A 113 -5.04 -7.40 40.76
CA CYS A 113 -4.16 -8.55 40.58
C CYS A 113 -3.58 -8.94 41.94
N ARG A 114 -4.26 -9.84 42.65
CA ARG A 114 -3.66 -10.51 43.81
C ARG A 114 -2.75 -11.64 43.31
N HIS A 115 -1.52 -11.70 43.84
CA HIS A 115 -0.62 -12.83 43.61
C HIS A 115 -1.16 -14.06 44.35
N LEU A 116 -1.94 -14.89 43.65
CA LEU A 116 -2.37 -16.18 44.15
C LEU A 116 -1.30 -17.23 43.87
N THR A 117 -1.07 -18.13 44.84
CA THR A 117 -0.21 -19.30 44.64
C THR A 117 -0.94 -20.37 43.80
N LEU A 118 -0.19 -21.30 43.19
CA LEU A 118 -0.77 -22.36 42.33
C LEU A 118 -1.87 -23.18 43.03
N GLU A 119 -1.71 -23.47 44.32
CA GLU A 119 -2.70 -24.20 45.10
C GLU A 119 -3.96 -23.36 45.40
N GLN A 120 -3.84 -22.04 45.45
CA GLN A 120 -4.98 -21.14 45.59
C GLN A 120 -5.76 -21.03 44.27
N TRP A 121 -5.07 -21.02 43.12
CA TRP A 121 -5.71 -21.03 41.80
C TRP A 121 -6.60 -22.25 41.58
N LYS A 122 -6.20 -23.44 42.07
CA LYS A 122 -7.02 -24.66 41.97
C LYS A 122 -8.36 -24.58 42.69
N ARG A 123 -8.53 -23.61 43.61
CA ARG A 123 -9.75 -23.40 44.39
C ARG A 123 -10.59 -22.22 43.87
N VAL A 124 -10.11 -21.50 42.86
CA VAL A 124 -10.85 -20.37 42.27
C VAL A 124 -11.91 -20.93 41.32
N LEU A 125 -13.18 -20.79 41.71
CA LEU A 125 -14.31 -20.96 40.81
C LEU A 125 -14.61 -19.63 40.14
N TRP A 126 -14.66 -19.62 38.81
CA TRP A 126 -14.99 -18.42 38.04
C TRP A 126 -16.49 -18.42 37.70
N SER A 127 -17.14 -17.27 37.88
CA SER A 127 -18.49 -17.02 37.37
C SER A 127 -18.46 -15.73 36.56
N ASP A 128 -18.68 -15.87 35.26
CA ASP A 128 -18.91 -14.77 34.31
C ASP A 128 -20.41 -14.73 34.06
N GLU A 129 -21.11 -13.84 34.77
CA GLU A 129 -22.45 -13.45 34.36
C GLU A 129 -22.32 -12.29 33.36
N SER A 130 -22.41 -12.65 32.09
CA SER A 130 -22.66 -11.68 31.03
C SER A 130 -24.17 -11.47 30.92
N PRO A 131 -24.67 -10.20 30.90
CA PRO A 131 -26.09 -9.93 30.73
C PRO A 131 -26.57 -10.55 29.42
N THR A 132 -27.53 -11.47 29.49
CA THR A 132 -28.22 -11.94 28.28
C THR A 132 -29.17 -10.85 27.83
N ASP A 133 -28.99 -10.33 26.62
CA ASP A 133 -30.10 -9.63 25.97
C ASP A 133 -31.23 -10.64 25.71
N GLU A 134 -32.48 -10.15 25.62
CA GLU A 134 -33.67 -10.98 25.47
C GLU A 134 -33.63 -11.93 24.24
N SER A 135 -32.65 -11.75 23.34
CA SER A 135 -32.39 -12.61 22.20
C SER A 135 -31.57 -13.88 22.50
N GLY A 136 -30.96 -14.03 23.68
CA GLY A 136 -30.20 -15.24 24.06
C GLY A 136 -28.97 -15.55 23.19
N PHE A 137 -28.62 -14.67 22.26
CA PHE A 137 -27.44 -14.77 21.40
C PHE A 137 -26.51 -13.62 21.76
N GLY A 138 -25.44 -13.92 22.49
CA GLY A 138 -24.38 -12.96 22.77
C GLY A 138 -23.96 -12.26 21.48
N ARG A 139 -23.94 -10.93 21.50
CA ARG A 139 -23.54 -10.11 20.34
C ARG A 139 -22.10 -10.42 19.92
N CYS A 140 -21.93 -11.41 19.05
CA CYS A 140 -20.81 -11.46 18.13
C CYS A 140 -20.98 -10.25 17.21
N GLN A 141 -20.24 -9.17 17.45
CA GLN A 141 -20.07 -8.13 16.44
C GLN A 141 -19.32 -8.76 15.27
N GLU A 142 -20.06 -9.26 14.28
CA GLU A 142 -19.53 -9.48 12.95
C GLU A 142 -19.07 -8.12 12.43
N ASN A 143 -17.75 -7.97 12.34
CA ASN A 143 -17.14 -6.88 11.60
C ASN A 143 -17.55 -7.09 10.14
N ALA A 144 -18.63 -6.42 9.72
CA ALA A 144 -19.11 -6.45 8.35
C ALA A 144 -17.99 -5.98 7.41
N THR A 145 -17.38 -6.93 6.72
CA THR A 145 -16.60 -6.68 5.51
C THR A 145 -17.57 -6.06 4.51
N ARG A 146 -17.51 -4.73 4.37
CA ARG A 146 -18.21 -4.05 3.28
C ARG A 146 -17.60 -4.52 1.95
N PRO A 147 -18.40 -5.03 1.00
CA PRO A 147 -17.91 -5.18 -0.37
C PRO A 147 -17.67 -3.79 -0.96
N ASN A 148 -16.50 -3.61 -1.59
CA ASN A 148 -16.19 -2.41 -2.35
C ASN A 148 -17.20 -2.27 -3.50
N ALA A 149 -17.83 -1.10 -3.59
CA ALA A 149 -18.48 -0.59 -4.79
C ALA A 149 -17.65 0.56 -5.34
#